data_AF-A0A7V0SD72-F1
#
_entry.id   AF-A0A7V0SD72-F1
#
_cell.length_a   1.000
_cell.length_b   1.000
_cell.length_c   1.000
_cell.angle_alpha   90.00
_cell.angle_beta   90.00
_cell.angle_gamma   90.00
#
_symmetry.space_group_name_H-M   'P 1'
#
loop_
_entity.id
_entity.type
_entity.pdbx_description
1 polymer ?
#
loop_
_entity_poly.entity_id
_entity_poly.type
_entity_poly.pdbx_seq_one_letter_code
_entity_poly.pdbx_strand_id
1 'polypeptide(L)'
;MNLFDEIIRDLRLVEREITEALGSRRCSADSVGPWPAGGGCTIVMKADTARELGPPHTASASLLLWTEDPSLVNDGVISILGPDLGEMPEGASPFGRAVVLRTRGMDHGNCHERHREMERARFRVD
;
A
#
# COMPACT_ATOMS: atom_id res chain seq x y z
N MET A 1 -16.18 13.63 6.99
CA MET A 1 -15.48 14.57 6.07
C MET A 1 -14.76 13.74 5.03
N ASN A 2 -14.91 14.05 3.75
CA ASN A 2 -14.61 13.12 2.66
C ASN A 2 -13.36 13.55 1.88
N LEU A 3 -12.27 13.84 2.60
CA LEU A 3 -11.08 14.48 2.05
C LEU A 3 -10.41 13.66 0.93
N PHE A 4 -10.46 12.32 1.01
CA PHE A 4 -9.84 11.43 0.02
C PHE A 4 -10.83 10.72 -0.87
N ASP A 5 -12.14 10.96 -0.77
CA ASP A 5 -13.12 10.19 -1.52
C ASP A 5 -12.90 10.29 -3.03
N GLU A 6 -12.61 11.50 -3.54
CA GLU A 6 -12.28 11.72 -4.95
C GLU A 6 -10.97 11.02 -5.32
N ILE A 7 -9.93 11.16 -4.51
CA ILE A 7 -8.63 10.48 -4.71
C ILE A 7 -8.78 8.96 -4.70
N ILE A 8 -9.64 8.41 -3.85
CA ILE A 8 -9.92 6.98 -3.82
C ILE A 8 -10.65 6.55 -5.10
N ARG A 9 -11.60 7.34 -5.61
CA ARG A 9 -12.27 7.04 -6.89
C ARG A 9 -11.28 7.06 -8.06
N ASP A 10 -10.38 8.04 -8.09
CA ASP A 10 -9.30 8.12 -9.09
C ASP A 10 -8.34 6.94 -8.98
N LEU A 11 -7.97 6.55 -7.76
CA LEU A 11 -7.16 5.35 -7.52
C LEU A 11 -7.85 4.09 -8.07
N ARG A 12 -9.18 3.96 -7.94
CA ARG A 12 -9.93 2.84 -8.52
C ARG A 12 -9.98 2.86 -10.03
N LEU A 13 -9.94 4.04 -10.67
CA LEU A 13 -9.79 4.17 -12.12
C LEU A 13 -8.43 3.62 -12.55
N VAL A 14 -7.35 4.08 -11.92
CA VAL A 14 -5.98 3.61 -12.18
C VAL A 14 -5.83 2.11 -11.91
N GLU A 15 -6.41 1.58 -10.83
CA GLU A 15 -6.42 0.14 -10.53
C GLU A 15 -6.98 -0.68 -11.70
N ARG A 16 -8.08 -0.21 -12.32
CA ARG A 16 -8.69 -0.90 -13.47
C ARG A 16 -7.78 -0.86 -14.69
N GLU A 17 -7.24 0.30 -15.02
CA GLU A 17 -6.33 0.46 -16.18
C GLU A 17 -5.10 -0.45 -16.05
N ILE A 18 -4.47 -0.50 -14.86
CA ILE A 18 -3.32 -1.38 -14.61
C ILE A 18 -3.74 -2.85 -14.67
N THR A 19 -4.90 -3.19 -14.11
CA THR A 19 -5.41 -4.58 -14.15
C THR A 19 -5.66 -5.04 -15.58
N GLU A 20 -6.21 -4.19 -16.44
CA GLU A 20 -6.44 -4.51 -17.86
C GLU A 20 -5.12 -4.67 -18.63
N ALA A 21 -4.12 -3.85 -18.34
CA ALA A 21 -2.83 -3.86 -19.04
C ALA A 21 -1.89 -4.98 -18.58
N LEU A 22 -1.79 -5.23 -17.27
CA LEU A 22 -0.77 -6.07 -16.65
C LEU A 22 -1.34 -7.25 -15.85
N GLY A 23 -2.67 -7.32 -15.69
CA GLY A 23 -3.32 -8.29 -14.82
C GLY A 23 -3.27 -7.88 -13.34
N SER A 24 -4.02 -8.63 -12.53
CA SER A 24 -4.00 -8.48 -11.08
C SER A 24 -4.19 -9.81 -10.36
N ARG A 25 -3.74 -9.85 -9.11
CA ARG A 25 -4.04 -10.89 -8.14
C ARG A 25 -4.72 -10.28 -6.93
N ARG A 26 -5.59 -11.06 -6.30
CA ARG A 26 -6.23 -10.69 -5.03
C ARG A 26 -6.02 -11.80 -4.02
N CYS A 27 -5.70 -11.41 -2.80
CA CYS A 27 -5.66 -12.31 -1.65
C CYS A 27 -6.42 -11.70 -0.47
N SER A 28 -6.89 -12.57 0.42
CA SER A 28 -7.48 -12.15 1.68
C SER A 28 -6.37 -11.88 2.69
N ALA A 29 -6.46 -10.80 3.44
CA ALA A 29 -5.55 -10.51 4.55
C ALA A 29 -5.55 -11.66 5.59
N ASP A 30 -6.70 -12.31 5.79
CA ASP A 30 -6.84 -13.42 6.75
C ASP A 30 -6.17 -14.72 6.28
N SER A 31 -5.84 -14.81 4.98
CA SER A 31 -5.22 -16.02 4.41
C SER A 31 -3.71 -16.09 4.59
N VAL A 32 -3.10 -15.05 5.18
CA VAL A 32 -1.65 -14.94 5.36
C VAL A 32 -1.29 -15.32 6.79
N GLY A 33 -0.46 -16.36 6.94
CA GLY A 33 0.12 -16.72 8.23
C GLY A 33 1.07 -15.63 8.76
N PRO A 34 1.49 -15.69 10.04
CA PRO A 34 2.40 -14.71 10.60
C PRO A 34 3.71 -14.68 9.78
N TRP A 35 4.09 -13.48 9.33
CA TRP A 35 5.38 -13.28 8.67
C TRP A 35 6.51 -13.47 9.71
N PRO A 36 7.64 -14.09 9.34
CA PRO A 36 8.77 -14.24 10.26
C PRO A 36 9.29 -12.87 10.71
N ALA A 37 9.62 -12.76 12.00
CA ALA A 37 10.10 -11.52 12.59
C ALA A 37 11.39 -11.02 11.90
N GLY A 38 11.47 -9.71 11.67
CA GLY A 38 12.57 -9.08 10.92
C GLY A 38 13.92 -8.98 11.66
N GLY A 39 14.00 -9.46 12.90
CA GLY A 39 15.24 -9.54 13.69
C GLY A 39 15.90 -8.21 14.03
N GLY A 40 15.19 -7.07 13.88
CA GLY A 40 15.70 -5.73 14.18
C GLY A 40 16.73 -5.18 13.19
N CYS A 41 16.95 -5.85 12.05
CA CYS A 41 17.84 -5.35 11.01
C CYS A 41 17.18 -4.22 10.22
N THR A 42 17.53 -2.97 10.55
CA THR A 42 17.06 -1.79 9.83
C THR A 42 17.86 -1.45 8.56
N ILE A 43 18.95 -2.18 8.30
CA ILE A 43 19.82 -1.97 7.14
C ILE A 43 19.95 -3.29 6.38
N VAL A 44 19.65 -3.25 5.08
CA VAL A 44 19.84 -4.38 4.15
C VAL A 44 20.96 -4.01 3.19
N MET A 45 22.02 -4.81 3.16
CA MET A 45 23.17 -4.59 2.27
C MET A 45 22.80 -5.02 0.85
N LYS A 46 23.37 -4.36 -0.17
CA LYS A 46 23.06 -4.67 -1.59
C LYS A 46 23.28 -6.14 -1.95
N ALA A 47 24.27 -6.80 -1.36
CA ALA A 47 24.57 -8.22 -1.59
C ALA A 47 23.47 -9.15 -1.04
N ASP A 48 22.71 -8.68 -0.03
CA ASP A 48 21.63 -9.41 0.61
C ASP A 48 20.24 -8.95 0.10
N THR A 49 20.19 -7.93 -0.75
CA THR A 49 18.95 -7.42 -1.35
C THR A 49 18.51 -8.30 -2.52
N ALA A 50 17.37 -8.99 -2.37
CA ALA A 50 16.78 -9.76 -3.46
C ALA A 50 16.25 -8.87 -4.60
N ARG A 51 15.51 -7.81 -4.24
CA ARG A 51 14.90 -6.83 -5.17
C ARG A 51 14.83 -5.46 -4.52
N GLU A 52 15.09 -4.41 -5.30
CA GLU A 52 14.93 -3.02 -4.89
C GLU A 52 13.71 -2.40 -5.59
N LEU A 53 12.76 -1.92 -4.80
CA LEU A 53 11.47 -1.41 -5.26
C LEU A 53 11.43 0.12 -5.11
N GLY A 54 11.20 0.81 -6.22
CA GLY A 54 11.12 2.27 -6.26
C GLY A 54 12.40 3.01 -5.85
N PRO A 55 13.60 2.66 -6.36
CA PRO A 55 14.80 3.44 -6.06
C PRO A 55 14.72 4.87 -6.64
N PRO A 56 15.60 5.81 -6.22
CA PRO A 56 15.50 7.22 -6.58
C PRO A 56 15.45 7.55 -8.08
N HIS A 57 15.89 6.63 -8.94
CA HIS A 57 15.90 6.77 -10.40
C HIS A 57 14.66 6.12 -11.07
N THR A 58 13.72 5.59 -10.29
CA THR A 58 12.41 5.10 -10.75
C THR A 58 11.28 5.72 -9.93
N ALA A 59 10.04 5.53 -10.36
CA ALA A 59 8.88 6.04 -9.62
C ALA A 59 8.61 5.20 -8.37
N SER A 60 8.40 5.88 -7.24
CA SER A 60 7.93 5.26 -5.99
C SER A 60 6.83 6.10 -5.35
N ALA A 61 5.76 5.46 -4.89
CA ALA A 61 4.68 6.13 -4.18
C ALA A 61 4.13 5.26 -3.04
N SER A 62 3.88 5.87 -1.88
CA SER A 62 3.13 5.24 -0.78
C SER A 62 2.05 6.20 -0.31
N LEU A 63 0.80 5.74 -0.35
CA LEU A 63 -0.39 6.51 0.00
C LEU A 63 -1.12 5.84 1.16
N LEU A 64 -1.55 6.65 2.12
CA LEU A 64 -2.50 6.28 3.14
C LEU A 64 -3.75 7.14 2.96
N LEU A 65 -4.86 6.52 2.55
CA LEU A 65 -6.11 7.18 2.25
C LEU A 65 -7.18 6.71 3.22
N TRP A 66 -8.10 7.59 3.60
CA TRP A 66 -9.23 7.21 4.43
C TRP A 66 -10.53 7.84 3.98
N THR A 67 -11.63 7.17 4.32
CA THR A 67 -12.99 7.60 4.01
C THR A 67 -13.95 7.15 5.11
N GLU A 68 -15.10 7.82 5.22
CA GLU A 68 -16.22 7.35 6.05
C GLU A 68 -17.21 6.52 5.22
N ASP A 69 -17.10 6.54 3.89
CA ASP A 69 -17.96 5.80 2.96
C ASP A 69 -17.49 4.33 2.85
N PRO A 70 -18.28 3.36 3.35
CA PRO A 70 -17.91 1.95 3.27
C PRO A 70 -17.85 1.41 1.84
N SER A 71 -18.51 2.05 0.87
CA SER A 71 -18.55 1.56 -0.52
C SER A 71 -17.23 1.75 -1.28
N LEU A 72 -16.34 2.61 -0.76
CA LEU A 72 -15.03 2.90 -1.35
C LEU A 72 -13.91 1.98 -0.84
N VAL A 73 -14.21 1.13 0.15
CA VAL A 73 -13.24 0.23 0.80
C VAL A 73 -13.62 -1.22 0.56
N ASN A 74 -12.68 -2.00 0.02
CA ASN A 74 -12.78 -3.45 -0.07
C ASN A 74 -12.09 -4.05 1.17
N ASP A 75 -12.87 -4.35 2.20
CA ASP A 75 -12.35 -4.79 3.49
C ASP A 75 -11.64 -6.15 3.40
N GLY A 76 -10.50 -6.27 4.08
CA GLY A 76 -9.69 -7.51 4.11
C GLY A 76 -9.07 -7.93 2.77
N VAL A 77 -9.12 -7.10 1.72
CA VAL A 77 -8.60 -7.44 0.38
C VAL A 77 -7.24 -6.79 0.15
N ILE A 78 -6.27 -7.60 -0.27
CA ILE A 78 -4.98 -7.14 -0.79
C ILE A 78 -4.96 -7.41 -2.29
N SER A 79 -4.70 -6.37 -3.09
CA SER A 79 -4.54 -6.46 -4.54
C SER A 79 -3.07 -6.26 -4.93
N ILE A 80 -2.53 -7.16 -5.74
CA ILE A 80 -1.23 -7.01 -6.41
C ILE A 80 -1.53 -6.70 -7.87
N LEU A 81 -1.11 -5.52 -8.35
CA LEU A 81 -1.35 -5.07 -9.72
C LEU A 81 -0.04 -5.19 -10.50
N GLY A 82 -0.05 -5.99 -11.57
CA GLY A 82 1.17 -6.36 -12.31
C GLY A 82 1.97 -7.51 -11.68
N PRO A 83 3.26 -7.65 -12.05
CA PRO A 83 4.08 -8.80 -11.69
C PRO A 83 4.40 -8.85 -10.19
N ASP A 84 4.45 -10.07 -9.63
CA ASP A 84 4.93 -10.29 -8.25
C ASP A 84 6.45 -10.27 -8.20
N LEU A 85 7.01 -10.28 -6.99
CA LEU A 85 8.46 -10.33 -6.75
C LEU A 85 9.19 -11.42 -7.58
N GLY A 86 8.57 -12.59 -7.76
CA GLY A 86 9.14 -13.71 -8.53
C GLY A 86 9.00 -13.59 -10.05
N GLU A 87 8.14 -12.70 -10.53
CA GLU A 87 7.84 -12.48 -11.96
C GLU A 87 8.47 -11.20 -12.48
N MET A 88 8.97 -10.35 -11.59
CA MET A 88 9.58 -9.08 -11.94
C MET A 88 10.93 -9.27 -12.65
N PRO A 89 11.22 -8.44 -13.66
CA PRO A 89 12.53 -8.42 -14.30
C PRO A 89 13.63 -8.08 -13.28
N GLU A 90 14.85 -8.52 -13.57
CA GLU A 90 15.99 -8.16 -12.72
C GLU A 90 16.23 -6.65 -12.71
N GLY A 91 16.59 -6.12 -11.54
CA GLY A 91 16.91 -4.71 -11.34
C GLY A 91 15.78 -3.89 -10.73
N ALA A 92 15.88 -2.58 -10.93
CA ALA A 92 15.01 -1.59 -10.32
C ALA A 92 13.63 -1.59 -10.97
N SER A 93 12.57 -1.68 -10.15
CA SER A 93 11.19 -1.60 -10.62
C SER A 93 10.45 -0.43 -9.98
N PRO A 94 9.56 0.25 -10.71
CA PRO A 94 8.63 1.19 -10.09
C PRO A 94 7.78 0.51 -9.04
N PHE A 95 7.44 1.22 -7.96
CA PHE A 95 6.63 0.65 -6.89
C PHE A 95 5.59 1.63 -6.37
N GLY A 96 4.36 1.15 -6.26
CA GLY A 96 3.25 1.90 -5.69
C GLY A 96 2.58 1.09 -4.59
N ARG A 97 2.30 1.74 -3.45
CA ARG A 97 1.47 1.19 -2.39
C ARG A 97 0.35 2.17 -2.06
N ALA A 98 -0.87 1.68 -2.00
CA ALA A 98 -2.00 2.44 -1.48
C ALA A 98 -2.74 1.63 -0.42
N VAL A 99 -2.94 2.22 0.76
CA VAL A 99 -3.76 1.67 1.83
C VAL A 99 -5.01 2.52 1.95
N VAL A 100 -6.19 1.90 1.83
CA VAL A 100 -7.48 2.59 1.92
C VAL A 100 -8.20 2.11 3.18
N LEU A 101 -8.49 3.02 4.10
CA LEU A 101 -9.11 2.72 5.39
C LEU A 101 -10.50 3.32 5.48
N ARG A 102 -11.44 2.53 6.02
CA ARG A 102 -12.69 3.11 6.53
C ARG A 102 -12.46 3.63 7.94
N THR A 103 -12.76 4.89 8.16
CA THR A 103 -12.63 5.57 9.46
C THR A 103 -13.98 6.10 9.93
N ARG A 104 -14.06 6.53 11.18
CA ARG A 104 -15.22 7.24 11.73
C ARG A 104 -14.77 8.39 12.61
N GLY A 105 -15.46 9.52 12.52
CA GLY A 105 -15.21 10.69 13.37
C GLY A 105 -13.91 11.40 13.02
N MET A 106 -13.47 11.33 11.75
CA MET A 106 -12.37 12.15 11.27
C MET A 106 -12.92 13.48 10.74
N ASP A 107 -12.45 14.58 11.33
CA ASP A 107 -12.88 15.93 11.01
C ASP A 107 -11.67 16.86 10.79
N HIS A 108 -11.92 18.11 10.42
CA HIS A 108 -10.87 19.11 10.19
C HIS A 108 -9.98 19.37 11.42
N GLY A 109 -10.50 19.17 12.63
CA GLY A 109 -9.78 19.43 13.87
C GLY A 109 -8.81 18.31 14.24
N ASN A 110 -9.12 17.06 13.88
CA ASN A 110 -8.34 15.89 14.29
C ASN A 110 -7.60 15.15 13.15
N CYS A 111 -7.89 15.47 11.88
CA CYS A 111 -7.41 14.72 10.73
C CYS A 111 -5.89 14.62 10.65
N HIS A 112 -5.18 15.72 10.93
CA HIS A 112 -3.72 15.79 10.84
C HIS A 112 -3.05 14.87 11.87
N GLU A 113 -3.49 14.93 13.12
CA GLU A 113 -2.92 14.14 14.22
C GLU A 113 -3.17 12.65 14.00
N ARG A 114 -4.42 12.28 13.68
CA ARG A 114 -4.79 10.88 13.44
C ARG A 114 -4.09 10.30 12.21
N HIS A 115 -3.93 11.09 11.14
CA HIS A 115 -3.12 10.67 9.99
C HIS A 115 -1.68 10.36 10.40
N ARG A 116 -1.05 11.24 11.18
CA ARG A 116 0.31 11.04 11.67
C ARG A 116 0.44 9.81 12.57
N GLU A 117 -0.58 9.53 13.39
CA GLU A 117 -0.63 8.33 14.22
C GLU A 117 -0.69 7.06 13.37
N MET A 118 -1.58 7.02 12.36
CA MET A 118 -1.69 5.89 11.44
C MET A 118 -0.40 5.68 10.63
N GLU A 119 0.24 6.75 10.16
CA GLU A 119 1.52 6.65 9.46
C GLU A 119 2.64 6.10 10.34
N ARG A 120 2.58 6.31 11.66
CA ARG A 120 3.56 5.73 12.59
C ARG A 120 3.29 4.24 12.86
N ALA A 121 2.06 3.77 12.71
CA ALA A 121 1.72 2.36 12.95
C ALA A 121 2.51 1.41 12.04
N ARG A 122 2.89 1.85 10.83
CA ARG A 122 3.71 1.07 9.90
C ARG A 122 5.10 0.68 10.44
N PHE A 123 5.59 1.40 11.45
CA PHE A 123 6.89 1.16 12.09
C PHE A 123 6.78 0.35 13.40
N ARG A 124 5.57 -0.08 13.77
CA ARG A 124 5.33 -0.88 14.99
C ARG A 124 5.21 -2.38 14.70
N VAL A 125 5.34 -2.79 13.44
CA VAL A 125 5.24 -4.19 13.02
C VAL A 125 6.66 -4.78 13.06
N ASP A 126 6.89 -5.73 13.98
CA ASP A 126 8.12 -6.52 14.12
C ASP A 126 7.98 -7.90 13.47
#